data_AF-A0A417KVQ9-F1
#
_entry.id   AF-A0A417KVQ9-F1
#
_cell.length_a   1.000
_cell.length_b   1.000
_cell.length_c   1.000
_cell.angle_alpha   90.00
_cell.angle_beta   90.00
_cell.angle_gamma   90.00
#
_symmetry.space_group_name_H-M   'P 1'
#
loop_
_entity.id
_entity.type
_entity.pdbx_description
1 polymer ?
#
loop_
_entity_poly.entity_id
_entity_poly.type
_entity_poly.pdbx_seq_one_letter_code
_entity_poly.pdbx_strand_id
1 'polypeptide(L)'
;MKRKKLTASMIALVMSVSLPMTTYAANWYLEDGSVTVNADNSGQTVTQGSGSAVPDEAPVITQRGSSAETSNTITINAAENATANVTISNVNIGTSSAAIATSGKGNVNIELDGTNTLKSGREHAGLEKSGDGKLTITDENGNGKLIATGGQYGAGIGGGFYEGGKNITIAGGKVTANGGDYGAGIGGGQEGDGSNITITGGEVTAAGGDYGAGIGGGSYEGGKNITIAGGKVTANGGDYGAGIGGGQEGDGSNITITGGEVTAAGGDYGAGIGGGSYEGGKNITIAGGKVTANGGDYGAGIGGGQEGDGSNITITGGEVTAAGGTNGAGIGGGGGISGKGEKISISGDAALKVQGGPTDGWDGAGAGIGNGGSHNGDFLSGTIPVNGAETEPDTSNLTTGKIEYYAPG
;
A
#
# COMPACT_ATOMS: atom_id res chain seq x y z
N MET A 1 33.83 12.89 84.92
CA MET A 1 33.84 11.61 84.18
C MET A 1 32.46 10.99 84.16
N LYS A 2 31.69 11.11 83.08
CA LYS A 2 30.49 10.30 82.83
C LYS A 2 30.54 9.81 81.38
N ARG A 3 30.40 8.49 81.21
CA ARG A 3 30.64 7.73 79.97
C ARG A 3 29.48 7.90 78.98
N LYS A 4 29.84 7.99 77.69
CA LYS A 4 28.96 7.90 76.52
C LYS A 4 28.26 6.53 76.45
N LYS A 5 27.01 6.51 76.02
CA LYS A 5 26.40 5.38 75.30
C LYS A 5 25.63 5.95 74.12
N LEU A 6 26.16 5.76 72.91
CA LEU A 6 25.45 5.95 71.65
C LEU A 6 25.14 4.55 71.13
N THR A 7 23.86 4.19 71.11
CA THR A 7 23.35 3.00 70.43
C THR A 7 23.25 3.32 68.95
N ALA A 8 24.04 2.62 68.12
CA ALA A 8 23.94 2.66 66.67
C ALA A 8 22.92 1.59 66.23
N SER A 9 21.83 2.02 65.59
CA SER A 9 20.94 1.12 64.85
C SER A 9 21.44 1.04 63.41
N MET A 10 21.96 -0.13 63.01
CA MET A 10 22.20 -0.48 61.61
C MET A 10 20.86 -0.73 60.93
N ILE A 11 20.47 0.15 60.00
CA ILE A 11 19.44 -0.13 59.01
C ILE A 11 20.14 -0.84 57.85
N ALA A 12 19.85 -2.14 57.68
CA ALA A 12 20.29 -2.89 56.51
C ALA A 12 19.41 -2.51 55.32
N LEU A 13 19.94 -1.66 54.44
CA LEU A 13 19.36 -1.36 53.14
C LEU A 13 19.65 -2.55 52.21
N VAL A 14 18.68 -3.44 52.03
CA VAL A 14 18.75 -4.50 51.00
C VAL A 14 18.54 -3.81 49.64
N MET A 15 19.61 -3.43 48.98
CA MET A 15 19.57 -3.10 47.56
C MET A 15 19.38 -4.42 46.80
N SER A 16 18.14 -4.72 46.42
CA SER A 16 17.87 -5.72 45.39
C SER A 16 18.41 -5.16 44.08
N VAL A 17 19.63 -5.57 43.73
CA VAL A 17 20.19 -5.33 42.41
C VAL A 17 19.34 -6.14 41.42
N SER A 18 18.37 -5.50 40.77
CA SER A 18 17.68 -6.09 39.63
C SER A 18 18.72 -6.20 38.51
N LEU A 19 19.28 -7.39 38.34
CA LEU A 19 20.05 -7.70 37.14
C LEU A 19 19.14 -7.40 35.95
N PRO A 20 19.63 -6.71 34.89
CA PRO A 20 18.87 -6.62 33.66
C PRO A 20 18.64 -8.06 33.19
N MET A 21 17.39 -8.53 33.20
CA MET A 21 17.04 -9.76 32.52
C MET A 21 17.30 -9.48 31.05
N THR A 22 18.40 -10.01 30.52
CA THR A 22 18.56 -10.26 29.10
C THR A 22 17.46 -11.25 28.72
N THR A 23 16.31 -10.74 28.32
CA THR A 23 15.21 -11.54 27.77
C THR A 23 15.68 -12.04 26.41
N TYR A 24 15.92 -13.35 26.31
CA TYR A 24 16.15 -13.99 25.02
C TYR A 24 14.82 -14.02 24.26
N ALA A 25 14.88 -13.75 22.95
CA ALA A 25 13.77 -13.98 22.03
C ALA A 25 13.20 -15.40 22.23
N ALA A 26 11.95 -15.50 22.66
CA ALA A 26 11.29 -16.80 22.82
C ALA A 26 10.47 -17.17 21.59
N ASN A 27 10.35 -18.48 21.34
CA ASN A 27 9.45 -18.99 20.31
C ASN A 27 8.05 -19.18 20.90
N TRP A 28 7.05 -18.55 20.29
CA TRP A 28 5.63 -18.64 20.64
C TRP A 28 4.90 -19.39 19.54
N TYR A 29 4.43 -20.59 19.84
CA TYR A 29 3.84 -21.51 18.86
C TYR A 29 2.32 -21.32 18.78
N LEU A 30 1.76 -21.00 17.62
CA LEU A 30 0.32 -20.77 17.47
C LEU A 30 -0.53 -22.01 17.77
N GLU A 31 0.05 -23.22 17.84
CA GLU A 31 -0.64 -24.41 18.36
C GLU A 31 -1.04 -24.27 19.84
N ASP A 32 -0.33 -23.44 20.61
CA ASP A 32 -0.57 -23.22 22.04
C ASP A 32 -1.59 -22.08 22.31
N GLY A 33 -2.13 -21.46 21.24
CA GLY A 33 -3.17 -20.43 21.30
C GLY A 33 -2.77 -19.12 20.62
N SER A 34 -3.74 -18.20 20.48
CA SER A 34 -3.51 -16.85 19.97
C SER A 34 -2.49 -16.10 20.83
N VAL A 35 -1.69 -15.25 20.17
CA VAL A 35 -0.59 -14.50 20.78
C VAL A 35 -0.91 -13.01 20.77
N THR A 36 -0.74 -12.35 21.90
CA THR A 36 -0.85 -10.89 22.04
C THR A 36 0.48 -10.32 22.51
N VAL A 37 1.02 -9.39 21.72
CA VAL A 37 2.22 -8.61 22.04
C VAL A 37 1.78 -7.20 22.44
N ASN A 38 2.23 -6.73 23.60
CA ASN A 38 1.97 -5.36 24.08
C ASN A 38 3.29 -4.66 24.38
N ALA A 39 3.53 -3.51 23.76
CA ALA A 39 4.66 -2.64 24.04
C ALA A 39 4.19 -1.32 24.65
N ASP A 40 4.78 -0.95 25.78
CA ASP A 40 4.61 0.36 26.41
C ASP A 40 5.96 0.94 26.88
N ASN A 41 5.93 2.06 27.62
CA ASN A 41 7.14 2.74 28.08
C ASN A 41 7.95 1.95 29.14
N SER A 42 7.43 0.81 29.60
CA SER A 42 8.05 -0.10 30.56
C SER A 42 8.73 -1.29 29.90
N GLY A 43 8.52 -1.49 28.59
CA GLY A 43 9.03 -2.62 27.81
C GLY A 43 7.95 -3.36 27.03
N GLN A 44 8.30 -4.51 26.47
CA GLN A 44 7.41 -5.36 25.72
C GLN A 44 7.07 -6.66 26.48
N THR A 45 5.81 -7.06 26.40
CA THR A 45 5.32 -8.32 26.96
C THR A 45 4.53 -9.12 25.95
N VAL A 46 4.48 -10.42 26.15
CA VAL A 46 3.73 -11.37 25.34
C VAL A 46 2.81 -12.19 26.23
N THR A 47 1.57 -12.33 25.80
CA THR A 47 0.54 -13.18 26.40
C THR A 47 0.09 -14.20 25.37
N GLN A 48 -0.11 -15.46 25.77
CA GLN A 48 -0.62 -16.49 24.87
C GLN A 48 -1.78 -17.25 25.49
N GLY A 49 -2.89 -17.38 24.75
CA GLY A 49 -4.11 -18.01 25.24
C GLY A 49 -4.59 -17.38 26.55
N SER A 50 -4.76 -18.20 27.60
CA SER A 50 -5.11 -17.75 28.96
C SER A 50 -3.90 -17.57 29.88
N GLY A 51 -2.68 -17.56 29.33
CA GLY A 51 -1.44 -17.38 30.08
C GLY A 51 -1.29 -15.97 30.66
N SER A 52 -0.33 -15.82 31.57
CA SER A 52 0.08 -14.50 32.07
C SER A 52 1.00 -13.80 31.07
N ALA A 53 1.01 -12.46 31.09
CA ALA A 53 1.98 -11.68 30.33
C ALA A 53 3.42 -11.95 30.81
N VAL A 54 4.33 -12.19 29.88
CA VAL A 54 5.75 -12.45 30.12
C VAL A 54 6.59 -11.41 29.37
N PRO A 55 7.62 -10.80 29.97
CA PRO A 55 8.54 -9.91 29.26
C PRO A 55 9.28 -10.63 28.13
N ASP A 56 9.18 -10.11 26.91
CA ASP A 56 9.90 -10.59 25.72
C ASP A 56 10.00 -9.44 24.71
N GLU A 57 11.21 -8.96 24.47
CA GLU A 57 11.50 -7.78 23.64
C GLU A 57 11.60 -8.11 22.15
N ALA A 58 11.70 -9.40 21.79
CA ALA A 58 11.84 -9.84 20.41
C ALA A 58 11.23 -11.24 20.19
N PRO A 59 9.92 -11.43 20.43
CA PRO A 59 9.26 -12.71 20.26
C PRO A 59 9.28 -13.18 18.81
N VAL A 60 9.53 -14.48 18.64
CA VAL A 60 9.36 -15.18 17.37
C VAL A 60 8.05 -15.95 17.42
N ILE A 61 7.04 -15.51 16.67
CA ILE A 61 5.75 -16.19 16.59
C ILE A 61 5.77 -17.15 15.40
N THR A 62 5.48 -18.42 15.63
CA THR A 62 5.67 -19.49 14.63
C THR A 62 4.65 -20.62 14.76
N GLN A 63 4.71 -21.61 13.86
CA GLN A 63 3.99 -22.87 13.94
C GLN A 63 4.97 -24.04 13.90
N ARG A 64 4.68 -25.08 14.68
CA ARG A 64 5.37 -26.39 14.58
C ARG A 64 4.99 -27.08 13.27
N GLY A 65 3.74 -26.92 12.83
CA GLY A 65 3.19 -27.52 11.61
C GLY A 65 2.57 -26.50 10.66
N SER A 66 3.40 -25.70 9.98
CA SER A 66 2.96 -24.63 9.06
C SER A 66 2.18 -25.09 7.82
N SER A 67 2.15 -26.40 7.54
CA SER A 67 1.31 -26.97 6.49
C SER A 67 -0.18 -26.97 6.81
N ALA A 68 -0.55 -26.86 8.09
CA ALA A 68 -1.95 -26.81 8.53
C ALA A 68 -2.34 -25.37 8.91
N GLU A 69 -3.50 -24.94 8.43
CA GLU A 69 -4.08 -23.65 8.84
C GLU A 69 -4.49 -23.69 10.31
N THR A 70 -4.24 -22.60 11.04
CA THR A 70 -4.75 -22.38 12.40
C THR A 70 -5.74 -21.22 12.42
N SER A 71 -6.74 -21.28 13.29
CA SER A 71 -7.66 -20.17 13.55
C SER A 71 -7.15 -19.20 14.63
N ASN A 72 -6.03 -19.55 15.29
CA ASN A 72 -5.39 -18.69 16.28
C ASN A 72 -4.75 -17.48 15.61
N THR A 73 -4.82 -16.34 16.28
CA THR A 73 -4.48 -15.02 15.71
C THR A 73 -3.31 -14.37 16.43
N ILE A 74 -2.78 -13.31 15.84
CA ILE A 74 -1.75 -12.47 16.45
C ILE A 74 -2.29 -11.05 16.63
N THR A 75 -2.16 -10.49 17.83
CA THR A 75 -2.50 -9.09 18.12
C THR A 75 -1.26 -8.36 18.60
N ILE A 76 -0.93 -7.20 18.02
CA ILE A 76 0.26 -6.42 18.36
C ILE A 76 -0.16 -4.99 18.69
N ASN A 77 0.02 -4.59 19.94
CA ASN A 77 -0.38 -3.28 20.44
C ASN A 77 0.86 -2.49 20.86
N ALA A 78 0.94 -1.23 20.41
CA ALA A 78 2.01 -0.31 20.83
C ALA A 78 1.40 0.97 21.39
N ALA A 79 1.69 1.26 22.67
CA ALA A 79 1.29 2.50 23.31
C ALA A 79 2.03 3.72 22.73
N GLU A 80 1.52 4.93 23.00
CA GLU A 80 2.16 6.16 22.56
C GLU A 80 3.63 6.23 23.02
N ASN A 81 4.54 6.52 22.08
CA ASN A 81 6.00 6.52 22.26
C ASN A 81 6.66 5.16 22.50
N ALA A 82 5.93 4.05 22.36
CA ALA A 82 6.50 2.70 22.37
C ALA A 82 6.68 2.15 20.95
N THR A 83 7.47 1.09 20.82
CA THR A 83 7.60 0.31 19.58
C THR A 83 7.52 -1.17 19.91
N ALA A 84 6.56 -1.87 19.30
CA ALA A 84 6.49 -3.32 19.36
C ALA A 84 7.33 -3.94 18.26
N ASN A 85 8.19 -4.90 18.58
CA ASN A 85 9.02 -5.64 17.63
C ASN A 85 8.65 -7.12 17.69
N VAL A 86 8.31 -7.69 16.53
CA VAL A 86 7.87 -9.09 16.41
C VAL A 86 8.49 -9.72 15.19
N THR A 87 8.93 -10.97 15.30
CA THR A 87 9.24 -11.80 14.14
C THR A 87 8.11 -12.79 13.91
N ILE A 88 7.58 -12.87 12.68
CA ILE A 88 6.67 -13.95 12.29
C ILE A 88 7.43 -14.94 11.42
N SER A 89 7.38 -16.22 11.79
CA SER A 89 8.13 -17.27 11.12
C SER A 89 7.24 -18.45 10.75
N ASN A 90 7.06 -18.69 9.47
CA ASN A 90 6.29 -19.83 8.95
C ASN A 90 4.86 -19.94 9.53
N VAL A 91 4.18 -18.81 9.73
CA VAL A 91 2.77 -18.84 10.17
C VAL A 91 1.83 -19.08 9.00
N ASN A 92 0.71 -19.75 9.26
CA ASN A 92 -0.34 -20.11 8.31
C ASN A 92 -1.70 -19.99 9.03
N ILE A 93 -2.24 -18.78 9.04
CA ILE A 93 -3.44 -18.41 9.77
C ILE A 93 -4.61 -18.31 8.79
N GLY A 94 -5.69 -19.03 9.08
CA GLY A 94 -6.98 -18.92 8.42
C GLY A 94 -8.08 -18.78 9.47
N THR A 95 -8.69 -17.60 9.55
CA THR A 95 -9.62 -17.27 10.63
C THR A 95 -10.81 -16.45 10.14
N SER A 96 -11.86 -16.35 10.95
CA SER A 96 -13.01 -15.47 10.69
C SER A 96 -12.81 -14.04 11.17
N SER A 97 -11.68 -13.73 11.80
CA SER A 97 -11.30 -12.39 12.28
C SER A 97 -10.07 -11.89 11.51
N ALA A 98 -9.42 -10.81 11.96
CA ALA A 98 -8.10 -10.45 11.48
C ALA A 98 -7.06 -11.52 11.89
N ALA A 99 -6.32 -12.08 10.93
CA ALA A 99 -5.25 -13.04 11.18
C ALA A 99 -4.11 -12.43 12.00
N ILE A 100 -3.69 -11.23 11.61
CA ILE A 100 -2.84 -10.34 12.41
C ILE A 100 -3.54 -8.99 12.52
N ALA A 101 -3.63 -8.44 13.73
CA ALA A 101 -4.11 -7.09 13.97
C ALA A 101 -3.05 -6.25 14.70
N THR A 102 -2.83 -5.03 14.22
CA THR A 102 -1.94 -4.04 14.84
C THR A 102 -2.73 -2.82 15.28
N SER A 103 -2.45 -2.29 16.47
CA SER A 103 -3.19 -1.15 17.03
C SER A 103 -2.34 -0.26 17.93
N GLY A 104 -2.89 0.91 18.26
CA GLY A 104 -2.28 1.89 19.16
C GLY A 104 -1.60 3.05 18.45
N LYS A 105 -1.00 3.94 19.24
CA LYS A 105 -0.31 5.15 18.76
C LYS A 105 1.20 4.95 18.56
N GLY A 106 1.76 3.89 19.14
CA GLY A 106 3.16 3.52 18.98
C GLY A 106 3.41 2.75 17.70
N ASN A 107 4.68 2.53 17.36
CA ASN A 107 5.04 1.85 16.13
C ASN A 107 5.03 0.33 16.30
N VAL A 108 4.79 -0.39 15.20
CA VAL A 108 4.89 -1.85 15.13
C VAL A 108 5.86 -2.21 14.02
N ASN A 109 6.86 -3.02 14.36
CA ASN A 109 7.81 -3.59 13.42
C ASN A 109 7.61 -5.11 13.34
N ILE A 110 7.40 -5.62 12.13
CA ILE A 110 7.25 -7.04 11.84
C ILE A 110 8.41 -7.47 10.94
N GLU A 111 9.28 -8.32 11.48
CA GLU A 111 10.29 -9.03 10.71
C GLU A 111 9.70 -10.32 10.14
N LEU A 112 9.93 -10.55 8.85
CA LEU A 112 9.44 -11.73 8.13
C LEU A 112 10.51 -12.81 8.06
N ASP A 113 10.18 -14.00 8.58
CA ASP A 113 10.97 -15.21 8.41
C ASP A 113 10.16 -16.31 7.71
N GLY A 114 10.80 -17.01 6.76
CA GLY A 114 10.17 -18.11 6.04
C GLY A 114 8.87 -17.68 5.33
N THR A 115 7.91 -18.59 5.17
CA THR A 115 6.65 -18.29 4.46
C THR A 115 5.49 -18.08 5.41
N ASN A 116 5.00 -16.85 5.49
CA ASN A 116 3.88 -16.45 6.31
C ASN A 116 2.63 -16.25 5.46
N THR A 117 1.54 -16.95 5.77
CA THR A 117 0.26 -16.90 5.06
C THR A 117 -0.84 -16.47 6.02
N LEU A 118 -1.53 -15.38 5.69
CA LEU A 118 -2.58 -14.76 6.49
C LEU A 118 -3.86 -14.70 5.67
N LYS A 119 -4.94 -15.29 6.17
CA LYS A 119 -6.28 -15.23 5.58
C LYS A 119 -7.27 -14.83 6.66
N SER A 120 -7.85 -13.65 6.49
CA SER A 120 -8.80 -13.07 7.43
C SER A 120 -10.24 -13.30 7.00
N GLY A 121 -11.17 -13.11 7.94
CA GLY A 121 -12.60 -13.17 7.67
C GLY A 121 -13.14 -11.92 6.98
N ARG A 122 -14.44 -11.97 6.66
CA ARG A 122 -15.21 -10.82 6.16
C ARG A 122 -14.99 -9.60 7.05
N GLU A 123 -14.90 -8.43 6.43
CA GLU A 123 -14.64 -7.10 7.03
C GLU A 123 -13.21 -6.88 7.55
N HIS A 124 -12.32 -7.86 7.45
CA HIS A 124 -10.97 -7.78 8.00
C HIS A 124 -9.88 -7.85 6.94
N ALA A 125 -8.85 -7.03 7.13
CA ALA A 125 -7.65 -7.15 6.32
C ALA A 125 -6.83 -8.40 6.67
N GLY A 126 -6.08 -8.94 5.71
CA GLY A 126 -5.19 -10.09 5.93
C GLY A 126 -4.16 -9.80 7.03
N LEU A 127 -3.53 -8.63 6.95
CA LEU A 127 -2.82 -7.99 8.05
C LEU A 127 -3.50 -6.64 8.33
N GLU A 128 -4.26 -6.59 9.42
CA GLU A 128 -5.06 -5.43 9.77
C GLU A 128 -4.25 -4.38 10.53
N LYS A 129 -4.32 -3.16 10.03
CA LYS A 129 -3.68 -1.98 10.58
C LYS A 129 -4.72 -1.00 11.07
N SER A 130 -4.88 -0.93 12.38
CA SER A 130 -5.71 0.06 13.07
C SER A 130 -4.84 1.07 13.84
N GLY A 131 -5.43 2.21 14.21
CA GLY A 131 -4.77 3.25 15.00
C GLY A 131 -3.74 4.10 14.26
N ASP A 132 -3.12 5.04 14.98
CA ASP A 132 -2.27 6.08 14.39
C ASP A 132 -0.80 5.66 14.19
N GLY A 133 -0.36 4.63 14.93
CA GLY A 133 1.01 4.14 14.90
C GLY A 133 1.49 3.73 13.51
N LYS A 134 2.80 3.74 13.27
CA LYS A 134 3.38 3.25 12.01
C LYS A 134 3.53 1.72 12.03
N LEU A 135 3.11 1.05 10.97
CA LEU A 135 3.46 -0.36 10.71
C LEU A 135 4.66 -0.42 9.76
N THR A 136 5.71 -1.13 10.15
CA THR A 136 6.88 -1.40 9.32
C THR A 136 7.05 -2.90 9.12
N ILE A 137 7.12 -3.36 7.87
CA ILE A 137 7.39 -4.74 7.48
C ILE A 137 8.81 -4.82 6.92
N THR A 138 9.63 -5.71 7.49
CA THR A 138 11.04 -5.91 7.15
C THR A 138 11.35 -7.38 6.84
N ASP A 139 12.49 -7.59 6.21
CA ASP A 139 13.11 -8.90 5.99
C ASP A 139 14.63 -8.64 5.91
N GLU A 140 15.27 -8.57 7.07
CA GLU A 140 16.68 -8.24 7.20
C GLU A 140 17.58 -9.40 6.73
N ASN A 141 17.08 -10.64 6.79
CA ASN A 141 17.85 -11.83 6.42
C ASN A 141 17.59 -12.33 5.00
N GLY A 142 16.64 -11.72 4.28
CA GLY A 142 16.35 -11.97 2.86
C GLY A 142 15.63 -13.29 2.58
N ASN A 143 15.01 -13.91 3.59
CA ASN A 143 14.28 -15.18 3.44
C ASN A 143 12.77 -15.04 3.70
N GLY A 144 12.33 -13.85 4.11
CA GLY A 144 10.97 -13.55 4.50
C GLY A 144 9.99 -13.43 3.33
N LYS A 145 8.87 -14.15 3.44
CA LYS A 145 7.72 -14.04 2.55
C LYS A 145 6.44 -13.82 3.36
N LEU A 146 5.62 -12.90 2.90
CA LEU A 146 4.28 -12.64 3.42
C LEU A 146 3.25 -12.77 2.30
N ILE A 147 2.20 -13.55 2.54
CA ILE A 147 0.99 -13.62 1.71
C ILE A 147 -0.17 -13.19 2.61
N ALA A 148 -0.72 -12.00 2.41
CA ALA A 148 -1.83 -11.48 3.20
C ALA A 148 -3.07 -11.34 2.31
N THR A 149 -4.15 -12.03 2.68
CA THR A 149 -5.42 -12.03 1.94
C THR A 149 -6.53 -11.51 2.85
N GLY A 150 -7.12 -10.38 2.47
CA GLY A 150 -8.29 -9.82 3.14
C GLY A 150 -9.53 -10.68 2.90
N GLY A 151 -10.47 -10.65 3.83
CA GLY A 151 -11.82 -11.10 3.53
C GLY A 151 -12.57 -10.02 2.75
N GLN A 152 -13.81 -10.33 2.36
CA GLN A 152 -14.71 -9.35 1.71
C GLN A 152 -14.68 -8.00 2.46
N TYR A 153 -14.52 -6.89 1.75
CA TYR A 153 -14.37 -5.51 2.24
C TYR A 153 -13.04 -5.15 2.94
N GLY A 154 -12.18 -6.12 3.21
CA GLY A 154 -10.89 -5.90 3.87
C GLY A 154 -9.73 -5.83 2.87
N ALA A 155 -8.71 -5.04 3.19
CA ALA A 155 -7.48 -4.98 2.40
C ALA A 155 -6.64 -6.26 2.53
N GLY A 156 -5.66 -6.47 1.64
CA GLY A 156 -4.62 -7.48 1.89
C GLY A 156 -3.79 -7.10 3.11
N ILE A 157 -3.24 -5.89 3.11
CA ILE A 157 -2.52 -5.27 4.22
C ILE A 157 -3.08 -3.85 4.41
N GLY A 158 -3.64 -3.58 5.59
CA GLY A 158 -4.16 -2.25 5.92
C GLY A 158 -5.51 -2.29 6.62
N GLY A 159 -6.49 -1.53 6.15
CA GLY A 159 -7.78 -1.35 6.82
C GLY A 159 -8.80 -2.46 6.58
N GLY A 160 -9.67 -2.68 7.57
CA GLY A 160 -10.90 -3.46 7.42
C GLY A 160 -12.04 -2.62 6.82
N PHE A 161 -13.28 -3.10 6.95
CA PHE A 161 -14.46 -2.38 6.45
C PHE A 161 -14.65 -1.03 7.15
N TYR A 162 -14.85 0.05 6.38
CA TYR A 162 -14.91 1.44 6.84
C TYR A 162 -13.63 1.99 7.48
N GLU A 163 -12.53 1.23 7.41
CA GLU A 163 -11.28 1.59 8.07
C GLU A 163 -10.19 1.84 7.02
N GLY A 164 -9.44 2.93 7.21
CA GLY A 164 -8.33 3.28 6.33
C GLY A 164 -7.06 2.49 6.64
N GLY A 165 -6.26 2.18 5.61
CA GLY A 165 -4.92 1.64 5.77
C GLY A 165 -3.90 2.75 5.81
N LYS A 166 -3.49 3.15 7.03
CA LYS A 166 -2.64 4.34 7.23
C LYS A 166 -1.27 4.00 7.79
N ASN A 167 -0.27 4.78 7.39
CA ASN A 167 1.10 4.75 7.93
C ASN A 167 1.76 3.37 7.81
N ILE A 168 1.70 2.80 6.60
CA ILE A 168 2.26 1.48 6.29
C ILE A 168 3.61 1.67 5.60
N THR A 169 4.62 0.93 6.02
CA THR A 169 5.92 0.87 5.35
C THR A 169 6.34 -0.55 5.07
N ILE A 170 6.67 -0.84 3.81
CA ILE A 170 7.33 -2.09 3.41
C ILE A 170 8.77 -1.76 3.04
N ALA A 171 9.70 -2.28 3.84
CA ALA A 171 11.13 -2.03 3.67
C ALA A 171 11.89 -3.24 3.09
N GLY A 172 11.32 -4.44 3.15
CA GLY A 172 11.94 -5.66 2.64
C GLY A 172 10.95 -6.80 2.48
N GLY A 173 11.46 -7.94 2.03
CA GLY A 173 10.72 -9.20 1.92
C GLY A 173 10.02 -9.40 0.59
N LYS A 174 9.52 -10.62 0.38
CA LYS A 174 8.58 -10.93 -0.70
C LYS A 174 7.16 -10.81 -0.15
N VAL A 175 6.49 -9.69 -0.45
CA VAL A 175 5.16 -9.38 0.04
C VAL A 175 4.13 -9.54 -1.08
N THR A 176 3.12 -10.36 -0.85
CA THR A 176 1.93 -10.50 -1.70
C THR A 176 0.71 -10.10 -0.87
N ALA A 177 0.00 -9.07 -1.29
CA ALA A 177 -1.16 -8.54 -0.61
C ALA A 177 -2.36 -8.54 -1.55
N ASN A 178 -3.39 -9.33 -1.20
CA ASN A 178 -4.61 -9.47 -1.99
C ASN A 178 -5.78 -8.91 -1.19
N GLY A 179 -6.41 -7.86 -1.71
CA GLY A 179 -7.68 -7.38 -1.16
C GLY A 179 -8.77 -8.44 -1.34
N GLY A 180 -9.73 -8.49 -0.41
CA GLY A 180 -11.02 -9.09 -0.73
C GLY A 180 -11.85 -8.14 -1.60
N ASP A 181 -13.04 -8.55 -2.04
CA ASP A 181 -13.93 -7.68 -2.82
C ASP A 181 -14.04 -6.29 -2.16
N TYR A 182 -13.96 -5.22 -2.95
CA TYR A 182 -13.95 -3.82 -2.51
C TYR A 182 -12.74 -3.33 -1.70
N GLY A 183 -11.84 -4.21 -1.26
CA GLY A 183 -10.62 -3.85 -0.51
C GLY A 183 -9.40 -3.66 -1.40
N ALA A 184 -8.48 -2.80 -0.99
CA ALA A 184 -7.20 -2.62 -1.67
C ALA A 184 -6.26 -3.81 -1.44
N GLY A 185 -5.27 -4.01 -2.31
CA GLY A 185 -4.15 -4.92 -2.02
C GLY A 185 -3.39 -4.43 -0.78
N ILE A 186 -2.86 -3.21 -0.84
CA ILE A 186 -2.25 -2.51 0.30
C ILE A 186 -2.94 -1.16 0.48
N GLY A 187 -3.56 -0.93 1.64
CA GLY A 187 -4.22 0.32 1.97
C GLY A 187 -5.59 0.11 2.60
N GLY A 188 -6.62 0.81 2.12
CA GLY A 188 -7.94 0.81 2.75
C GLY A 188 -8.81 -0.42 2.45
N GLY A 189 -9.72 -0.75 3.37
CA GLY A 189 -10.88 -1.57 3.04
C GLY A 189 -11.95 -0.76 2.31
N GLN A 190 -13.13 -1.34 2.07
CA GLN A 190 -14.25 -0.60 1.48
C GLN A 190 -14.58 0.64 2.33
N GLU A 191 -14.79 1.78 1.69
CA GLU A 191 -14.99 3.09 2.35
C GLU A 191 -13.84 3.50 3.28
N GLY A 192 -12.65 2.93 3.07
CA GLY A 192 -11.41 3.27 3.77
C GLY A 192 -10.37 3.86 2.82
N ASP A 193 -9.76 4.98 3.22
CA ASP A 193 -8.64 5.57 2.48
C ASP A 193 -7.34 4.76 2.68
N GLY A 194 -6.55 4.63 1.62
CA GLY A 194 -5.16 4.19 1.73
C GLY A 194 -4.25 5.39 1.81
N SER A 195 -3.63 5.64 2.97
CA SER A 195 -2.82 6.85 3.14
C SER A 195 -1.47 6.67 3.83
N ASN A 196 -0.50 7.48 3.43
CA ASN A 196 0.87 7.45 3.93
C ASN A 196 1.49 6.04 3.80
N ILE A 197 1.38 5.47 2.60
CA ILE A 197 1.94 4.16 2.26
C ILE A 197 3.32 4.39 1.67
N THR A 198 4.35 3.75 2.23
CA THR A 198 5.73 3.87 1.77
C THR A 198 6.32 2.51 1.41
N ILE A 199 6.88 2.37 0.23
CA ILE A 199 7.68 1.19 -0.16
C ILE A 199 9.10 1.65 -0.42
N THR A 200 10.05 1.14 0.38
CA THR A 200 11.48 1.46 0.22
C THR A 200 12.30 0.29 -0.31
N GLY A 201 11.77 -0.93 -0.30
CA GLY A 201 12.46 -2.14 -0.72
C GLY A 201 11.54 -3.36 -0.80
N GLY A 202 12.13 -4.52 -1.08
CA GLY A 202 11.42 -5.79 -1.24
C GLY A 202 10.90 -6.07 -2.65
N GLU A 203 10.31 -7.26 -2.83
CA GLU A 203 9.48 -7.63 -3.98
C GLU A 203 8.01 -7.59 -3.53
N VAL A 204 7.29 -6.54 -3.94
CA VAL A 204 5.91 -6.28 -3.52
C VAL A 204 4.96 -6.53 -4.67
N THR A 205 3.98 -7.40 -4.47
CA THR A 205 2.85 -7.62 -5.36
C THR A 205 1.57 -7.28 -4.61
N ALA A 206 0.81 -6.30 -5.10
CA ALA A 206 -0.43 -5.87 -4.50
C ALA A 206 -1.56 -5.94 -5.52
N ALA A 207 -2.62 -6.67 -5.19
CA ALA A 207 -3.79 -6.83 -6.04
C ALA A 207 -5.04 -6.39 -5.26
N GLY A 208 -5.76 -5.41 -5.80
CA GLY A 208 -7.08 -5.05 -5.28
C GLY A 208 -8.11 -6.14 -5.57
N GLY A 209 -9.16 -6.22 -4.74
CA GLY A 209 -10.40 -6.88 -5.17
C GLY A 209 -11.14 -6.00 -6.18
N ASP A 210 -12.25 -6.48 -6.76
CA ASP A 210 -12.97 -5.89 -7.91
C ASP A 210 -13.06 -4.35 -7.97
N TYR A 211 -13.20 -3.67 -6.83
CA TYR A 211 -13.36 -2.20 -6.77
C TYR A 211 -12.22 -1.49 -6.01
N GLY A 212 -11.23 -2.22 -5.52
CA GLY A 212 -10.11 -1.70 -4.75
C GLY A 212 -8.87 -1.44 -5.60
N ALA A 213 -8.04 -0.50 -5.17
CA ALA A 213 -6.73 -0.28 -5.78
C ALA A 213 -5.76 -1.43 -5.51
N GLY A 214 -4.73 -1.59 -6.35
CA GLY A 214 -3.59 -2.43 -6.00
C GLY A 214 -2.90 -1.89 -4.75
N ILE A 215 -2.47 -0.62 -4.80
CA ILE A 215 -1.94 0.13 -3.66
C ILE A 215 -2.71 1.45 -3.50
N GLY A 216 -3.43 1.61 -2.40
CA GLY A 216 -4.15 2.84 -2.07
C GLY A 216 -5.54 2.60 -1.49
N GLY A 217 -6.55 3.26 -2.04
CA GLY A 217 -7.92 3.24 -1.49
C GLY A 217 -8.69 1.94 -1.76
N GLY A 218 -9.60 1.59 -0.86
CA GLY A 218 -10.68 0.65 -1.20
C GLY A 218 -11.78 1.35 -2.00
N SER A 219 -12.85 0.63 -2.32
CA SER A 219 -14.00 1.18 -3.04
C SER A 219 -14.54 2.45 -2.35
N TYR A 220 -14.89 3.45 -3.16
CA TYR A 220 -15.42 4.77 -2.78
C TYR A 220 -14.42 5.69 -2.07
N GLU A 221 -13.15 5.30 -1.96
CA GLU A 221 -12.14 6.09 -1.26
C GLU A 221 -10.81 6.16 -2.02
N GLY A 222 -10.09 7.25 -1.73
CA GLY A 222 -8.86 7.59 -2.45
C GLY A 222 -7.59 6.96 -1.89
N GLY A 223 -6.56 6.90 -2.73
CA GLY A 223 -5.17 6.69 -2.31
C GLY A 223 -4.46 8.02 -2.16
N LYS A 224 -3.86 8.29 -0.99
CA LYS A 224 -3.27 9.60 -0.67
C LYS A 224 -1.87 9.46 -0.07
N ASN A 225 -0.91 10.25 -0.55
CA ASN A 225 0.47 10.25 -0.03
C ASN A 225 1.13 8.86 -0.15
N ILE A 226 1.17 8.32 -1.36
CA ILE A 226 1.81 7.03 -1.64
C ILE A 226 3.23 7.32 -2.14
N THR A 227 4.24 6.74 -1.50
CA THR A 227 5.65 6.91 -1.86
C THR A 227 6.30 5.57 -2.20
N ILE A 228 6.87 5.46 -3.40
CA ILE A 228 7.72 4.33 -3.78
C ILE A 228 9.14 4.86 -4.02
N ALA A 229 10.05 4.49 -3.12
CA ALA A 229 11.45 4.91 -3.17
C ALA A 229 12.39 3.81 -3.67
N GLY A 230 11.94 2.56 -3.72
CA GLY A 230 12.75 1.42 -4.12
C GLY A 230 11.95 0.12 -4.18
N GLY A 231 12.67 -0.99 -4.41
CA GLY A 231 12.09 -2.32 -4.54
C GLY A 231 11.58 -2.64 -5.96
N LYS A 232 11.06 -3.85 -6.12
CA LYS A 232 10.30 -4.28 -7.30
C LYS A 232 8.82 -4.31 -6.91
N VAL A 233 8.03 -3.41 -7.47
CA VAL A 233 6.62 -3.22 -7.12
C VAL A 233 5.75 -3.57 -8.31
N THR A 234 4.79 -4.46 -8.11
CA THR A 234 3.72 -4.76 -9.06
C THR A 234 2.38 -4.48 -8.37
N ALA A 235 1.61 -3.55 -8.92
CA ALA A 235 0.35 -3.12 -8.34
C ALA A 235 -0.76 -3.23 -9.40
N ASN A 236 -1.74 -4.07 -9.14
CA ASN A 236 -2.86 -4.32 -10.04
C ASN A 236 -4.16 -3.90 -9.34
N GLY A 237 -4.90 -2.97 -9.94
CA GLY A 237 -6.26 -2.68 -9.50
C GLY A 237 -7.19 -3.86 -9.77
N GLY A 238 -8.27 -3.97 -9.00
CA GLY A 238 -9.44 -4.71 -9.47
C GLY A 238 -10.17 -3.92 -10.56
N ASP A 239 -11.18 -4.52 -11.19
CA ASP A 239 -11.98 -3.99 -12.32
C ASP A 239 -12.16 -2.46 -12.36
N TYR A 240 -12.44 -1.80 -11.23
CA TYR A 240 -12.66 -0.34 -11.19
C TYR A 240 -11.56 0.46 -10.46
N GLY A 241 -10.57 -0.22 -9.89
CA GLY A 241 -9.51 0.38 -9.09
C GLY A 241 -8.25 0.71 -9.91
N ALA A 242 -7.50 1.71 -9.45
CA ALA A 242 -6.20 2.00 -10.00
C ALA A 242 -5.16 0.94 -9.62
N GLY A 243 -4.09 0.81 -10.41
CA GLY A 243 -2.91 0.05 -9.98
C GLY A 243 -2.33 0.66 -8.70
N ILE A 244 -1.98 1.95 -8.76
CA ILE A 244 -1.56 2.75 -7.61
C ILE A 244 -2.42 4.01 -7.53
N GLY A 245 -3.19 4.16 -6.44
CA GLY A 245 -4.01 5.34 -6.19
C GLY A 245 -5.40 5.00 -5.64
N GLY A 246 -6.45 5.46 -6.31
CA GLY A 246 -7.83 5.32 -5.81
C GLY A 246 -8.50 3.98 -6.12
N GLY A 247 -9.46 3.57 -5.27
CA GLY A 247 -10.46 2.56 -5.65
C GLY A 247 -11.52 3.17 -6.57
N GLN A 248 -12.56 2.42 -6.91
CA GLN A 248 -13.73 2.94 -7.63
C GLN A 248 -14.24 4.23 -6.96
N GLU A 249 -14.53 5.29 -7.71
CA GLU A 249 -14.99 6.58 -7.15
C GLU A 249 -14.00 7.17 -6.13
N GLY A 250 -12.73 6.80 -6.22
CA GLY A 250 -11.64 7.31 -5.39
C GLY A 250 -10.58 8.05 -6.20
N ASP A 251 -10.21 9.24 -5.74
CA ASP A 251 -9.06 9.99 -6.26
C ASP A 251 -7.73 9.25 -5.97
N GLY A 252 -6.81 9.29 -6.93
CA GLY A 252 -5.39 9.06 -6.67
C GLY A 252 -4.66 10.37 -6.47
N SER A 253 -4.12 10.63 -5.27
CA SER A 253 -3.48 11.92 -4.98
C SER A 253 -2.16 11.84 -4.23
N ASN A 254 -1.25 12.77 -4.55
CA ASN A 254 0.08 12.88 -3.95
C ASN A 254 0.85 11.55 -4.04
N ILE A 255 0.99 11.05 -5.26
CA ILE A 255 1.72 9.81 -5.54
C ILE A 255 3.14 10.21 -5.96
N THR A 256 4.15 9.68 -5.28
CA THR A 256 5.55 9.99 -5.53
C THR A 256 6.35 8.72 -5.77
N ILE A 257 7.01 8.64 -6.93
CA ILE A 257 7.94 7.56 -7.26
C ILE A 257 9.33 8.16 -7.44
N THR A 258 10.28 7.81 -6.57
CA THR A 258 11.67 8.29 -6.65
C THR A 258 12.66 7.21 -7.08
N GLY A 259 12.25 5.93 -7.09
CA GLY A 259 13.11 4.82 -7.45
C GLY A 259 12.36 3.48 -7.53
N GLY A 260 13.11 2.42 -7.82
CA GLY A 260 12.60 1.05 -7.96
C GLY A 260 12.22 0.66 -9.39
N GLU A 261 11.79 -0.60 -9.54
CA GLU A 261 11.11 -1.10 -10.74
C GLU A 261 9.62 -1.21 -10.42
N VAL A 262 8.81 -0.31 -10.97
CA VAL A 262 7.38 -0.18 -10.68
C VAL A 262 6.58 -0.56 -11.92
N THR A 263 5.70 -1.54 -11.78
CA THR A 263 4.67 -1.87 -12.77
C THR A 263 3.31 -1.65 -12.11
N ALA A 264 2.51 -0.76 -12.68
CA ALA A 264 1.18 -0.45 -12.19
C ALA A 264 0.18 -0.63 -13.33
N ALA A 265 -0.84 -1.46 -13.10
CA ALA A 265 -1.91 -1.72 -14.04
C ALA A 265 -3.26 -1.41 -13.38
N GLY A 266 -4.05 -0.54 -14.00
CA GLY A 266 -5.45 -0.38 -13.62
C GLY A 266 -6.24 -1.64 -13.95
N GLY A 267 -7.32 -1.89 -13.21
CA GLY A 267 -8.37 -2.78 -13.73
C GLY A 267 -9.15 -2.09 -14.84
N ASP A 268 -10.15 -2.77 -15.38
CA ASP A 268 -10.96 -2.37 -16.53
C ASP A 268 -11.30 -0.88 -16.66
N TYR A 269 -11.49 -0.09 -15.59
CA TYR A 269 -11.80 1.35 -15.68
C TYR A 269 -10.84 2.26 -14.89
N GLY A 270 -9.80 1.67 -14.30
CA GLY A 270 -8.84 2.37 -13.45
C GLY A 270 -7.59 2.85 -14.20
N ALA A 271 -6.95 3.88 -13.65
CA ALA A 271 -5.63 4.30 -14.13
C ALA A 271 -4.54 3.28 -13.73
N GLY A 272 -3.44 3.23 -14.48
CA GLY A 272 -2.23 2.56 -14.02
C GLY A 272 -1.73 3.21 -12.72
N ILE A 273 -1.50 4.51 -12.77
CA ILE A 273 -1.16 5.35 -11.60
C ILE A 273 -2.08 6.55 -11.55
N GLY A 274 -2.93 6.65 -10.53
CA GLY A 274 -3.83 7.78 -10.30
C GLY A 274 -5.23 7.36 -9.85
N GLY A 275 -6.26 7.89 -10.50
CA GLY A 275 -7.66 7.69 -10.07
C GLY A 275 -8.22 6.31 -10.40
N GLY A 276 -9.18 5.85 -9.59
CA GLY A 276 -10.09 4.78 -10.02
C GLY A 276 -11.18 5.31 -10.94
N SER A 277 -12.12 4.45 -11.34
CA SER A 277 -13.23 4.82 -12.22
C SER A 277 -13.96 6.08 -11.71
N TYR A 278 -14.29 7.00 -12.63
CA TYR A 278 -14.97 8.27 -12.40
C TYR A 278 -14.19 9.35 -11.65
N GLU A 279 -12.94 9.06 -11.24
CA GLU A 279 -12.16 9.98 -10.42
C GLU A 279 -10.75 10.24 -10.97
N GLY A 280 -10.19 11.35 -10.50
CA GLY A 280 -8.95 11.90 -11.04
C GLY A 280 -7.67 11.36 -10.42
N GLY A 281 -6.58 11.52 -11.17
CA GLY A 281 -5.22 11.45 -10.67
C GLY A 281 -4.64 12.85 -10.52
N LYS A 282 -4.25 13.25 -9.31
CA LYS A 282 -3.70 14.60 -9.04
C LYS A 282 -2.42 14.60 -8.23
N ASN A 283 -1.50 15.50 -8.57
CA ASN A 283 -0.20 15.65 -7.90
C ASN A 283 0.60 14.33 -7.95
N ILE A 284 0.86 13.86 -9.16
CA ILE A 284 1.66 12.65 -9.40
C ILE A 284 3.07 13.11 -9.77
N THR A 285 4.07 12.63 -9.03
CA THR A 285 5.49 12.95 -9.25
C THR A 285 6.29 11.68 -9.50
N ILE A 286 6.98 11.61 -10.64
CA ILE A 286 7.97 10.57 -10.92
C ILE A 286 9.33 11.24 -11.07
N ALA A 287 10.21 11.01 -10.11
CA ALA A 287 11.54 11.60 -10.06
C ALA A 287 12.66 10.61 -10.42
N GLY A 288 12.34 9.31 -10.56
CA GLY A 288 13.32 8.28 -10.88
C GLY A 288 12.72 6.88 -10.97
N GLY A 289 13.57 5.88 -11.16
CA GLY A 289 13.19 4.48 -11.30
C GLY A 289 12.85 4.07 -12.74
N LYS A 290 12.44 2.80 -12.89
CA LYS A 290 11.85 2.25 -14.11
C LYS A 290 10.36 2.04 -13.85
N VAL A 291 9.52 2.85 -14.48
CA VAL A 291 8.07 2.88 -14.24
C VAL A 291 7.34 2.45 -15.51
N THR A 292 6.47 1.45 -15.38
CA THR A 292 5.51 1.05 -16.41
C THR A 292 4.12 1.22 -15.84
N ALA A 293 3.31 2.07 -16.46
CA ALA A 293 1.97 2.39 -16.02
C ALA A 293 0.98 2.16 -17.18
N ASN A 294 0.10 1.19 -17.00
CA ASN A 294 -0.90 0.79 -17.99
C ASN A 294 -2.30 1.05 -17.44
N GLY A 295 -3.09 1.87 -18.13
CA GLY A 295 -4.51 2.00 -17.82
C GLY A 295 -5.27 0.74 -18.22
N GLY A 296 -6.38 0.46 -17.53
CA GLY A 296 -7.40 -0.44 -18.09
C GLY A 296 -8.21 0.25 -19.17
N ASP A 297 -9.28 -0.39 -19.66
CA ASP A 297 -10.20 0.23 -20.60
C ASP A 297 -10.66 1.62 -20.11
N TYR A 298 -10.59 2.63 -20.96
CA TYR A 298 -10.87 4.03 -20.62
C TYR A 298 -9.97 4.65 -19.53
N GLY A 299 -9.06 3.91 -18.90
CA GLY A 299 -8.13 4.41 -17.90
C GLY A 299 -6.86 5.00 -18.53
N ALA A 300 -6.33 6.07 -17.94
CA ALA A 300 -5.04 6.60 -18.34
C ALA A 300 -3.89 5.68 -17.84
N GLY A 301 -2.75 5.69 -18.53
CA GLY A 301 -1.53 5.11 -17.99
C GLY A 301 -1.15 5.79 -16.68
N ILE A 302 -1.01 7.12 -16.73
CA ILE A 302 -0.78 7.98 -15.56
C ILE A 302 -1.78 9.13 -15.57
N GLY A 303 -2.66 9.20 -14.56
CA GLY A 303 -3.64 10.27 -14.41
C GLY A 303 -5.03 9.77 -14.00
N GLY A 304 -6.07 10.10 -14.76
CA GLY A 304 -7.46 9.76 -14.41
C GLY A 304 -7.86 8.32 -14.74
N GLY A 305 -8.80 7.77 -13.97
CA GLY A 305 -9.60 6.62 -14.41
C GLY A 305 -10.63 7.05 -15.47
N GLN A 306 -11.52 6.16 -15.90
CA GLN A 306 -12.62 6.48 -16.82
C GLN A 306 -13.31 7.79 -16.39
N GLU A 307 -13.52 8.72 -17.32
CA GLU A 307 -14.13 10.05 -17.10
C GLU A 307 -13.38 10.99 -16.12
N GLY A 308 -12.29 10.53 -15.52
CA GLY A 308 -11.48 11.25 -14.55
C GLY A 308 -10.39 12.11 -15.19
N ASP A 309 -10.08 13.23 -14.53
CA ASP A 309 -9.02 14.15 -14.95
C ASP A 309 -7.63 13.68 -14.47
N GLY A 310 -6.62 13.85 -15.31
CA GLY A 310 -5.21 13.79 -14.92
C GLY A 310 -4.65 15.20 -14.78
N SER A 311 -4.25 15.59 -13.57
CA SER A 311 -3.78 16.96 -13.31
C SER A 311 -2.53 17.04 -12.44
N ASN A 312 -1.71 18.07 -12.66
CA ASN A 312 -0.46 18.28 -11.90
C ASN A 312 0.45 17.04 -11.93
N ILE A 313 0.77 16.56 -13.12
CA ILE A 313 1.65 15.41 -13.33
C ILE A 313 3.05 15.94 -13.64
N THR A 314 4.02 15.58 -12.82
CA THR A 314 5.41 16.02 -12.94
C THR A 314 6.33 14.83 -13.09
N ILE A 315 7.12 14.79 -14.18
CA ILE A 315 8.12 13.75 -14.39
C ILE A 315 9.48 14.43 -14.55
N THR A 316 10.38 14.23 -13.60
CA THR A 316 11.70 14.89 -13.57
C THR A 316 12.87 13.95 -13.86
N GLY A 317 12.63 12.63 -13.87
CA GLY A 317 13.67 11.63 -14.12
C GLY A 317 13.10 10.21 -14.26
N GLY A 318 13.98 9.26 -14.56
CA GLY A 318 13.64 7.83 -14.72
C GLY A 318 13.27 7.40 -16.14
N GLU A 319 13.10 6.09 -16.33
CA GLU A 319 12.54 5.48 -17.55
C GLU A 319 11.05 5.24 -17.31
N VAL A 320 10.18 5.97 -18.02
CA VAL A 320 8.73 5.91 -17.83
C VAL A 320 8.07 5.43 -19.13
N THR A 321 7.33 4.33 -19.04
CA THR A 321 6.40 3.89 -20.08
C THR A 321 4.98 4.10 -19.56
N ALA A 322 4.20 4.90 -20.26
CA ALA A 322 2.81 5.20 -19.91
C ALA A 322 1.90 4.93 -21.10
N ALA A 323 1.02 3.94 -20.95
CA ALA A 323 0.08 3.52 -21.96
C ALA A 323 -1.34 3.60 -21.42
N GLY A 324 -2.20 4.35 -22.10
CA GLY A 324 -3.64 4.33 -21.82
C GLY A 324 -4.25 3.03 -22.34
N GLY A 325 -5.26 2.49 -21.64
CA GLY A 325 -6.13 1.48 -22.25
C GLY A 325 -7.12 2.16 -23.21
N THR A 326 -8.06 1.42 -23.78
CA THR A 326 -8.98 1.90 -24.84
C THR A 326 -9.50 3.32 -24.55
N ASN A 327 -9.33 4.27 -25.47
CA ASN A 327 -9.66 5.70 -25.33
C ASN A 327 -8.91 6.50 -24.23
N GLY A 328 -8.22 5.88 -23.28
CA GLY A 328 -7.48 6.56 -22.22
C GLY A 328 -6.18 7.21 -22.73
N ALA A 329 -5.74 8.30 -22.09
CA ALA A 329 -4.46 8.92 -22.43
C ALA A 329 -3.27 8.09 -21.92
N GLY A 330 -2.11 8.21 -22.57
CA GLY A 330 -0.85 7.71 -21.98
C GLY A 330 -0.57 8.41 -20.65
N ILE A 331 -0.56 9.74 -20.69
CA ILE A 331 -0.46 10.61 -19.51
C ILE A 331 -1.55 11.68 -19.57
N GLY A 332 -2.45 11.73 -18.59
CA GLY A 332 -3.51 12.74 -18.49
C GLY A 332 -4.88 12.14 -18.16
N GLY A 333 -5.90 12.51 -18.92
CA GLY A 333 -7.29 12.12 -18.64
C GLY A 333 -7.64 10.69 -19.06
N GLY A 334 -8.62 10.10 -18.37
CA GLY A 334 -9.28 8.88 -18.86
C GLY A 334 -10.21 9.15 -20.05
N GLY A 335 -10.57 8.11 -20.77
CA GLY A 335 -11.56 8.15 -21.85
C GLY A 335 -12.97 8.46 -21.35
N GLY A 336 -13.84 8.86 -22.26
CA GLY A 336 -15.23 9.24 -22.00
C GLY A 336 -15.46 10.75 -22.14
N ILE A 337 -16.59 11.23 -21.62
CA ILE A 337 -17.12 12.58 -21.97
C ILE A 337 -16.31 13.73 -21.33
N SER A 338 -15.55 13.47 -20.26
CA SER A 338 -14.96 14.53 -19.42
C SER A 338 -13.46 14.47 -19.15
N GLY A 339 -12.75 13.36 -19.42
CA GLY A 339 -11.39 13.19 -18.90
C GLY A 339 -10.33 14.07 -19.57
N LYS A 340 -9.81 15.04 -18.82
CA LYS A 340 -8.81 16.02 -19.29
C LYS A 340 -7.42 15.77 -18.73
N GLY A 341 -6.41 16.09 -19.52
CA GLY A 341 -5.01 16.16 -19.10
C GLY A 341 -4.54 17.59 -18.95
N GLU A 342 -4.27 18.05 -17.73
CA GLU A 342 -3.87 19.43 -17.44
C GLU A 342 -2.60 19.53 -16.58
N LYS A 343 -1.81 20.59 -16.79
CA LYS A 343 -0.62 20.92 -15.99
C LYS A 343 0.36 19.74 -15.90
N ILE A 344 0.80 19.29 -17.07
CA ILE A 344 1.77 18.22 -17.23
C ILE A 344 3.14 18.87 -17.45
N SER A 345 4.14 18.52 -16.64
CA SER A 345 5.51 19.02 -16.74
C SER A 345 6.51 17.87 -16.81
N ILE A 346 7.43 17.97 -17.76
CA ILE A 346 8.47 16.98 -18.01
C ILE A 346 9.81 17.70 -18.05
N SER A 347 10.73 17.33 -17.17
CA SER A 347 11.98 18.04 -16.98
C SER A 347 13.13 17.10 -16.64
N GLY A 348 14.34 17.67 -16.45
CA GLY A 348 15.50 16.91 -16.01
C GLY A 348 15.97 15.92 -17.06
N ASP A 349 16.19 14.67 -16.64
CA ASP A 349 16.71 13.57 -17.46
C ASP A 349 15.64 12.50 -17.78
N ALA A 350 14.36 12.83 -17.58
CA ALA A 350 13.24 11.91 -17.81
C ALA A 350 13.21 11.33 -19.24
N ALA A 351 13.14 10.00 -19.34
CA ALA A 351 13.02 9.28 -20.61
C ALA A 351 11.65 8.61 -20.70
N LEU A 352 10.77 9.17 -21.54
CA LEU A 352 9.37 8.75 -21.64
C LEU A 352 9.09 8.00 -22.95
N LYS A 353 8.25 6.97 -22.85
CA LYS A 353 7.48 6.38 -23.94
C LYS A 353 6.01 6.53 -23.62
N VAL A 354 5.29 7.25 -24.46
CA VAL A 354 3.87 7.57 -24.23
C VAL A 354 3.02 7.09 -25.39
N GLN A 355 1.89 6.47 -25.05
CA GLN A 355 0.95 5.91 -26.01
C GLN A 355 -0.47 6.09 -25.48
N GLY A 356 -1.32 6.78 -26.24
CA GLY A 356 -2.76 6.79 -25.96
C GLY A 356 -3.42 5.49 -26.38
N GLY A 357 -4.56 5.17 -25.79
CA GLY A 357 -5.32 3.98 -26.15
C GLY A 357 -6.00 4.06 -27.50
N PRO A 358 -6.34 2.91 -28.11
CA PRO A 358 -7.06 2.86 -29.37
C PRO A 358 -8.47 3.47 -29.28
N THR A 359 -9.04 3.79 -30.44
CA THR A 359 -10.47 4.14 -30.56
C THR A 359 -11.33 2.89 -30.42
N ASP A 360 -12.58 3.06 -29.98
CA ASP A 360 -13.60 2.01 -30.01
C ASP A 360 -14.76 2.40 -30.96
N GLY A 361 -15.92 1.75 -30.82
CA GLY A 361 -17.08 2.04 -31.65
C GLY A 361 -17.79 3.36 -31.32
N TRP A 362 -17.44 4.01 -30.21
CA TRP A 362 -18.14 5.16 -29.65
C TRP A 362 -17.23 6.36 -29.53
N ASP A 363 -16.10 6.19 -28.86
CA ASP A 363 -15.12 7.20 -28.48
C ASP A 363 -13.85 7.12 -29.35
N GLY A 364 -13.21 8.28 -29.54
CA GLY A 364 -11.95 8.40 -30.26
C GLY A 364 -10.76 7.82 -29.50
N ALA A 365 -9.59 7.78 -30.14
CA ALA A 365 -8.36 7.35 -29.46
C ALA A 365 -7.93 8.34 -28.38
N GLY A 366 -7.24 7.87 -27.34
CA GLY A 366 -6.63 8.73 -26.33
C GLY A 366 -5.38 9.46 -26.84
N ALA A 367 -5.04 10.58 -26.21
CA ALA A 367 -3.78 11.29 -26.48
C ALA A 367 -2.57 10.53 -25.92
N GLY A 368 -1.39 10.73 -26.50
CA GLY A 368 -0.14 10.32 -25.85
C GLY A 368 0.05 11.06 -24.53
N ILE A 369 -0.10 12.38 -24.55
CA ILE A 369 -0.11 13.25 -23.37
C ILE A 369 -1.25 14.26 -23.51
N GLY A 370 -2.29 14.16 -22.68
CA GLY A 370 -3.43 15.07 -22.75
C GLY A 370 -4.75 14.42 -22.37
N ASN A 371 -5.79 14.69 -23.14
CA ASN A 371 -7.14 14.21 -22.84
C ASN A 371 -7.34 12.76 -23.24
N GLY A 372 -8.31 12.11 -22.60
CA GLY A 372 -8.89 10.89 -23.14
C GLY A 372 -9.71 11.17 -24.41
N GLY A 373 -9.91 10.13 -25.20
CA GLY A 373 -10.83 10.13 -26.32
C GLY A 373 -12.28 10.13 -25.85
N SER A 374 -13.13 10.78 -26.64
CA SER A 374 -14.53 11.03 -26.34
C SER A 374 -15.38 10.94 -27.61
N HIS A 375 -16.65 11.35 -27.54
CA HIS A 375 -17.54 11.46 -28.69
C HIS A 375 -18.40 12.72 -28.63
N ASN A 376 -18.86 13.14 -29.81
CA ASN A 376 -19.89 14.17 -29.97
C ASN A 376 -21.21 13.54 -30.44
N GLY A 377 -22.33 14.18 -30.13
CA GLY A 377 -23.67 13.72 -30.51
C GLY A 377 -24.43 13.07 -29.34
N ASP A 378 -25.64 12.59 -29.61
CA ASP A 378 -26.43 11.81 -28.65
C ASP A 378 -26.78 10.42 -29.22
N PHE A 379 -27.27 9.53 -28.37
CA PHE A 379 -27.69 8.18 -28.78
C PHE A 379 -28.73 8.15 -29.92
N LEU A 380 -29.45 9.26 -30.16
CA LEU A 380 -30.55 9.34 -31.12
C LEU A 380 -30.11 9.88 -32.49
N SER A 381 -29.05 10.69 -32.53
CA SER A 381 -28.53 11.37 -33.72
C SER A 381 -27.26 10.73 -34.29
N GLY A 382 -26.68 9.77 -33.56
CA GLY A 382 -25.45 9.07 -33.90
C GLY A 382 -24.24 9.70 -33.20
N THR A 383 -23.29 8.86 -32.79
CA THR A 383 -22.05 9.28 -32.14
C THR A 383 -20.94 9.47 -33.17
N ILE A 384 -20.16 10.54 -32.98
CA ILE A 384 -18.96 10.83 -33.77
C ILE A 384 -17.76 10.71 -32.81
N PRO A 385 -16.89 9.71 -32.99
CA PRO A 385 -15.65 9.59 -32.21
C PRO A 385 -14.77 10.85 -32.34
N VAL A 386 -14.26 11.32 -31.21
CA VAL A 386 -13.38 12.48 -31.07
C VAL A 386 -12.11 12.04 -30.36
N ASN A 387 -10.97 12.11 -31.05
CA ASN A 387 -9.69 11.79 -30.43
C ASN A 387 -9.37 12.78 -29.31
N GLY A 388 -8.72 12.28 -28.27
CA GLY A 388 -8.18 13.07 -27.18
C GLY A 388 -7.24 14.16 -27.70
N ALA A 389 -7.45 15.38 -27.22
CA ALA A 389 -6.57 16.48 -27.54
C ALA A 389 -5.22 16.29 -26.85
N GLU A 390 -4.13 16.39 -27.61
CA GLU A 390 -2.77 16.46 -27.06
C GLU A 390 -2.60 17.78 -26.29
N THR A 391 -2.09 17.68 -25.06
CA THR A 391 -1.66 18.80 -24.23
C THR A 391 -0.15 18.93 -24.37
N GLU A 392 0.33 20.09 -24.82
CA GLU A 392 1.77 20.37 -24.85
C GLU A 392 2.32 20.43 -23.41
N PRO A 393 3.19 19.50 -22.99
CA PRO A 393 3.73 19.51 -21.64
C PRO A 393 4.75 20.64 -21.47
N ASP A 394 4.87 21.19 -20.26
CA ASP A 394 5.96 22.11 -19.95
C ASP A 394 7.29 21.34 -19.94
N THR A 395 8.09 21.59 -20.97
CA THR A 395 9.41 20.99 -21.20
C THR A 395 10.56 21.99 -21.06
N SER A 396 10.29 23.18 -20.52
CA SER A 396 11.27 24.27 -20.42
C SER A 396 12.54 23.91 -19.65
N ASN A 397 12.46 22.92 -18.76
CA ASN A 397 13.56 22.43 -17.93
C ASN A 397 14.04 21.01 -18.33
N LEU A 398 13.75 20.55 -19.55
CA LEU A 398 14.29 19.30 -20.07
C LEU A 398 15.79 19.47 -20.40
N THR A 399 16.63 18.57 -19.90
CA THR A 399 18.09 18.64 -20.12
C THR A 399 18.56 17.57 -21.10
N THR A 400 18.64 16.33 -20.66
CA THR A 400 19.05 15.16 -21.46
C THR A 400 17.90 14.17 -21.69
N GLY A 401 16.75 14.43 -21.07
CA GLY A 401 15.53 13.65 -21.23
C GLY A 401 14.95 13.71 -22.64
N LYS A 402 14.01 12.82 -22.92
CA LYS A 402 13.29 12.72 -24.19
C LYS A 402 11.89 12.18 -24.00
N ILE A 403 11.00 12.52 -24.92
CA ILE A 403 9.63 12.00 -24.98
C ILE A 403 9.45 11.34 -26.34
N GLU A 404 9.17 10.04 -26.34
CA GLU A 404 8.83 9.27 -27.55
C GLU A 404 7.32 9.03 -27.59
N TYR A 405 6.66 9.60 -28.60
CA TYR A 405 5.24 9.39 -28.86
C TYR A 405 5.06 8.19 -29.79
N TYR A 406 4.18 7.27 -29.39
CA TYR A 406 3.77 6.13 -30.20
C TYR A 406 2.34 6.34 -30.68
N ALA A 407 2.02 5.78 -31.85
CA ALA A 407 0.66 5.79 -32.36
C ALA A 407 -0.26 5.05 -31.37
N PRO A 408 -1.53 5.47 -31.24
CA PRO A 408 -2.46 4.77 -30.35
C PRO A 408 -2.57 3.29 -30.70
N GLY A 409 -2.61 2.41 -29.69
CA GLY A 409 -2.73 0.97 -29.92
C GLY A 409 -2.51 0.09 -28.71
#